data_AF-A0A2W7AYH7-F1
#
_entry.id   AF-A0A2W7AYH7-F1
#
_cell.length_a   1.000
_cell.length_b   1.000
_cell.length_c   1.000
_cell.angle_alpha   90.00
_cell.angle_beta   90.00
_cell.angle_gamma   90.00
#
_symmetry.space_group_name_H-M   'P 1'
#
loop_
_entity.id
_entity.type
_entity.pdbx_description
1 polymer ?
#
loop_
_entity_poly.entity_id
_entity_poly.type
_entity_poly.pdbx_seq_one_letter_code
_entity_poly.pdbx_strand_id
1 'polypeptide(L)' 'MPTQIEDSQDSNEQVSSEQWFICKRDTGICEIVSDRSEEISSSVETWGAFASQREAIAKRVGLIRAGKCKPQ' A
#
# COMPACT_ATOMS: atom_id res chain seq x y z
N MET A 1 -31.53 -36.85 20.59
CA MET A 1 -30.79 -36.43 19.38
C MET A 1 -30.84 -34.90 19.32
N PRO A 2 -29.82 -34.18 19.80
CA PRO A 2 -29.68 -32.76 19.53
C PRO A 2 -28.82 -32.56 18.27
N THR A 3 -29.36 -31.83 17.31
CA THR A 3 -28.77 -31.50 16.02
C THR A 3 -27.60 -30.54 16.20
N GLN A 4 -26.46 -30.86 15.59
CA GLN A 4 -25.35 -29.94 15.33
C GLN A 4 -25.84 -28.73 14.54
N ILE A 5 -25.41 -27.53 14.93
CA ILE A 5 -25.18 -26.43 13.99
C ILE A 5 -23.78 -25.91 14.35
N GLU A 6 -22.83 -26.36 13.55
CA GLU A 6 -21.43 -25.98 13.55
C GLU A 6 -21.23 -24.49 13.27
N ASP A 7 -20.30 -23.92 14.03
CA ASP A 7 -19.30 -22.95 13.61
C ASP A 7 -19.24 -22.67 12.09
N SER A 8 -19.45 -21.42 11.73
CA SER A 8 -18.77 -20.76 10.60
C SER A 8 -19.00 -19.25 10.69
N GLN A 9 -18.52 -18.64 11.77
CA GLN A 9 -18.05 -17.26 11.68
C GLN A 9 -16.67 -17.32 11.02
N ASP A 10 -16.64 -17.50 9.69
CA ASP A 10 -15.47 -17.11 8.90
C ASP A 10 -15.47 -15.57 8.86
N SER A 11 -15.06 -15.01 10.00
CA SER A 11 -14.49 -13.69 10.04
C SER A 11 -13.05 -13.80 9.54
N ASN A 12 -12.84 -14.20 8.29
CA ASN A 12 -11.69 -13.68 7.55
C ASN A 12 -12.02 -12.24 7.14
N GLU A 13 -12.32 -11.41 8.15
CA GLU A 13 -12.11 -9.99 8.05
C GLU A 13 -10.59 -9.85 8.09
N GLN A 14 -10.02 -10.04 6.90
CA GLN A 14 -8.65 -9.72 6.58
C GLN A 14 -8.45 -8.31 7.12
N VAL A 15 -7.86 -8.21 8.32
CA VAL A 15 -7.43 -6.94 8.91
C VAL A 15 -6.28 -6.49 8.03
N SER A 16 -6.62 -6.03 6.82
CA SER A 16 -5.71 -5.33 5.94
C SER A 16 -5.47 -4.02 6.66
N SER A 17 -4.53 -4.05 7.59
CA SER A 17 -3.85 -2.85 8.07
C SER A 17 -3.53 -2.07 6.81
N GLU A 18 -4.16 -0.92 6.60
CA GLU A 18 -4.06 -0.21 5.32
C GLU A 18 -2.58 0.12 5.07
N GLN A 19 -1.89 -0.73 4.33
CA GLN A 19 -0.49 -0.55 4.01
C GLN A 19 -0.38 0.45 2.87
N TRP A 20 0.55 1.38 3.02
CA TRP A 20 0.81 2.42 2.04
C TRP A 20 2.12 2.14 1.32
N PHE A 21 2.13 2.46 0.04
CA PHE A 21 3.24 2.25 -0.88
C PHE A 21 3.47 3.52 -1.68
N ILE A 22 4.71 3.74 -2.07
CA ILE A 22 5.14 4.79 -2.98
C ILE A 22 5.49 4.09 -4.29
N CYS A 23 4.81 4.44 -5.36
CA CYS A 23 4.99 3.87 -6.69
C CYS A 23 5.63 4.92 -7.60
N LYS A 24 6.78 4.59 -8.19
CA LYS A 24 7.44 5.41 -9.20
C LYS A 24 6.88 5.10 -10.57
N ARG A 25 6.40 6.13 -11.25
CA ARG A 25 6.00 6.08 -12.65
C ARG A 25 7.20 6.21 -13.58
N ASP A 26 7.03 5.76 -14.80
CA ASP A 26 7.98 5.96 -15.91
C ASP A 26 8.29 7.45 -16.17
N THR A 27 7.33 8.33 -15.91
CA THR A 27 7.49 9.80 -15.94
C THR A 27 8.49 10.32 -14.90
N GLY A 28 8.81 9.50 -13.89
CA GLY A 28 9.64 9.85 -12.75
C GLY A 28 8.88 10.47 -11.58
N ILE A 29 7.55 10.60 -11.69
CA ILE A 29 6.68 11.03 -10.58
C ILE A 29 6.46 9.86 -9.64
N CYS A 30 6.39 10.14 -8.34
CA CYS A 30 6.09 9.15 -7.31
C CYS A 30 4.74 9.40 -6.67
N GLU A 31 3.88 8.40 -6.75
CA GLU A 31 2.50 8.41 -6.25
C GLU A 31 2.39 7.55 -4.99
N ILE A 32 1.51 7.94 -4.08
CA ILE A 32 1.28 7.21 -2.83
C ILE A 32 -0.04 6.49 -2.97
N VAL A 33 0.00 5.16 -2.90
CA VAL A 33 -1.14 4.29 -3.10
C VAL A 33 -1.26 3.32 -1.93
N SER A 34 -2.46 2.80 -1.68
CA SER A 34 -2.66 1.72 -0.71
C SER A 34 -2.47 0.34 -1.35
N ASP A 35 -2.26 -0.68 -0.53
CA ASP A 35 -2.07 -2.11 -0.89
C ASP A 35 -3.07 -2.64 -1.93
N ARG A 36 -4.28 -2.08 -1.98
CA ARG A 36 -5.36 -2.53 -2.88
C ARG A 36 -5.31 -1.90 -4.28
N SER A 37 -4.22 -1.23 -4.65
CA SER A 37 -4.16 -0.48 -5.90
C SER A 37 -3.40 -1.24 -6.99
N GLU A 38 -4.03 -1.43 -8.15
CA GLU A 38 -3.40 -1.99 -9.37
C GLU A 38 -2.23 -1.13 -9.88
N GLU A 39 -2.11 0.09 -9.35
CA GLU A 39 -1.04 1.03 -9.59
C GLU A 39 0.34 0.52 -9.13
N ILE A 40 0.37 -0.38 -8.15
CA ILE A 40 1.60 -1.03 -7.68
C ILE A 40 2.19 -1.89 -8.80
N SER A 41 1.36 -2.67 -9.49
CA SER A 41 1.78 -3.58 -10.56
C SER A 41 2.26 -2.87 -11.82
N SER A 42 1.79 -1.65 -12.07
CA SER A 42 2.15 -0.81 -13.22
C SER A 42 3.29 0.18 -12.93
N SER A 43 3.89 0.11 -11.76
CA SER A 43 4.99 1.00 -11.36
C SER A 43 6.35 0.41 -11.71
N VAL A 44 7.32 1.29 -11.99
CA VAL A 44 8.70 0.92 -12.31
C VAL A 44 9.46 0.51 -11.05
N GLU A 45 9.17 1.18 -9.94
CA GLU A 45 9.80 0.92 -8.65
C GLU A 45 8.79 1.21 -7.54
N THR A 46 8.73 0.35 -6.52
CA THR A 46 7.87 0.52 -5.36
C THR A 46 8.70 0.59 -4.09
N TRP A 47 8.25 1.42 -3.16
CA TRP A 47 8.79 1.46 -1.81
C TRP A 47 7.62 1.49 -0.83
N GLY A 48 7.54 0.54 0.10
CA GLY A 48 6.42 0.57 1.02
C GLY A 48 6.24 -0.67 1.87
N ALA A 49 4.97 -0.88 2.22
CA ALA A 49 4.43 -1.49 3.43
C ALA A 49 4.45 -0.54 4.64
N PHE A 50 4.23 0.75 4.41
CA PHE A 50 4.14 1.75 5.48
C PHE A 50 2.84 1.60 6.24
N ALA A 51 2.89 1.84 7.56
CA ALA A 51 1.72 1.71 8.43
C ALA A 51 0.73 2.89 8.29
N SER A 52 1.16 3.98 7.64
CA SER A 52 0.30 5.15 7.43
C SER A 52 0.68 5.95 6.19
N GLN A 53 -0.30 6.65 5.62
CA GLN A 53 -0.07 7.57 4.50
C GLN A 53 0.97 8.65 4.85
N ARG A 54 0.96 9.15 6.10
CA ARG A 54 1.92 10.17 6.56
C ARG A 54 3.36 9.69 6.50
N GLU A 55 3.60 8.43 6.86
CA GLU A 55 4.92 7.81 6.76
C GLU A 55 5.35 7.69 5.29
N ALA A 56 4.45 7.24 4.42
CA ALA A 56 4.68 7.20 2.97
C ALA A 56 4.99 8.60 2.40
N ILE A 57 4.32 9.65 2.87
CA ILE A 57 4.59 11.05 2.45
C ILE A 57 6.00 11.47 2.87
N ALA A 58 6.39 11.22 4.12
CA ALA A 58 7.73 11.56 4.61
C ALA A 58 8.82 10.84 3.80
N LYS A 59 8.61 9.55 3.51
CA LYS A 59 9.52 8.74 2.69
C LYS A 59 9.57 9.24 1.25
N ARG A 60 8.43 9.61 0.65
CA ARG A 60 8.38 10.21 -0.69
C ARG A 60 9.20 11.49 -0.77
N VAL A 61 9.07 12.38 0.21
CA VAL A 61 9.88 13.61 0.25
C VAL A 61 11.37 13.29 0.34
N GLY A 62 11.75 12.26 1.11
CA GLY A 62 13.13 11.75 1.13
C GLY A 62 13.61 11.26 -0.24
N LEU A 63 12.76 10.53 -0.97
CA LEU A 63 13.06 10.07 -2.33
C LEU A 63 13.19 11.23 -3.33
N ILE A 64 12.41 12.29 -3.17
CA ILE A 64 12.55 13.52 -3.97
C ILE A 64 13.91 14.18 -3.70
N ARG A 65 14.29 14.35 -2.43
CA ARG A 65 15.59 14.92 -2.04
C ARG A 65 16.78 14.06 -2.52
N ALA A 66 16.59 12.75 -2.60
CA ALA A 66 17.59 11.82 -3.13
C ALA A 66 17.64 11.77 -4.67
N GLY A 67 16.77 12.52 -5.38
CA GLY A 67 16.69 12.52 -6.84
C GLY A 67 16.05 11.26 -7.45
N LYS A 68 15.43 10.40 -6.63
CA LYS A 68 14.74 9.18 -7.11
C LYS A 68 13.35 9.46 -7.66
N CYS A 69 12.71 10.51 -7.15
CA CYS A 69 11.36 10.94 -7.49
C CYS A 69 11.37 12.43 -7.90
N LYS A 70 10.51 12.80 -8.84
CA LYS A 70 10.26 14.20 -9.20
C LYS A 70 9.11 14.78 -8.35
N PRO A 71 9.18 16.06 -7.97
CA PRO A 71 8.01 16.78 -7.48
C PRO A 71 6.99 16.92 -8.62
N GLN A 72 5.71 16.89 -8.27
CA GLN A 72 4.59 17.23 -9.16
C GLN A 72 4.18 18.68 -8.91
#